data_AF-A0A0P7V5N9-F1
#
_entry.id   AF-A0A0P7V5N9-F1
#
_cell.length_a   1.000
_cell.length_b   1.000
_cell.length_c   1.000
_cell.angle_alpha   90.00
_cell.angle_beta   90.00
_cell.angle_gamma   90.00
#
_symmetry.space_group_name_H-M   'P 1'
#
loop_
_entity.id
_entity.type
_entity.pdbx_description
1 polymer ?
#
loop_
_entity_poly.entity_id
_entity_poly.type
_entity_poly.pdbx_seq_one_letter_code
_entity_poly.pdbx_strand_id
1 'polypeptide(L)'
;MSTRSHAPLIRLARFKVEELQKQMADIDRARAAIADQIERLEASVPGEQAAASESREGYLAYGSYARSVIQRKENLRASEREVETQADDLRERLETAFGELKKYELLEERRVARIEDAVRAAEQAEMDEIAGRMRRAAH
;
A
#
# COMPACT_ATOMS: atom_id res chain seq x y z
N MET A 1 23.79 11.38 -21.66
CA MET A 1 22.63 10.62 -21.12
C MET A 1 23.16 9.39 -20.38
N SER A 2 22.55 9.01 -19.27
CA SER A 2 23.06 7.91 -18.41
C SER A 2 22.98 6.56 -19.13
N THR A 3 24.12 5.87 -19.25
CA THR A 3 24.25 4.50 -19.79
C THR A 3 23.93 3.42 -18.76
N ARG A 4 23.75 3.80 -17.50
CA ARG A 4 23.56 2.88 -16.37
C ARG A 4 22.10 2.42 -16.30
N SER A 5 21.88 1.13 -16.02
CA SER A 5 20.54 0.56 -15.81
C SER A 5 19.86 1.12 -14.56
N HIS A 6 18.54 1.28 -14.63
CA HIS A 6 17.69 1.69 -13.50
C HIS A 6 17.20 0.49 -12.67
N ALA A 7 17.60 -0.74 -12.98
CA ALA A 7 17.18 -1.93 -12.24
C ALA A 7 17.38 -1.86 -10.71
N PRO A 8 18.48 -1.28 -10.17
CA PRO A 8 18.62 -1.08 -8.73
C PRO A 8 17.56 -0.13 -8.14
N LEU A 9 17.21 0.94 -8.86
CA LEU A 9 16.18 1.90 -8.43
C LEU A 9 14.79 1.28 -8.48
N ILE A 10 14.50 0.47 -9.51
CA ILE A 10 13.26 -0.30 -9.60
C ILE A 10 13.12 -1.25 -8.40
N ARG A 11 14.18 -1.98 -8.05
CA ARG A 11 14.16 -2.88 -6.87
C ARG A 11 13.91 -2.11 -5.58
N LEU A 12 14.58 -0.98 -5.39
CA LEU A 12 14.39 -0.14 -4.21
C LEU A 12 12.96 0.41 -4.14
N ALA A 13 12.42 0.93 -5.23
CA ALA A 13 11.06 1.46 -5.30
C ALA A 13 10.01 0.36 -5.06
N ARG A 14 10.22 -0.85 -5.62
CA ARG A 14 9.35 -2.00 -5.38
C ARG A 14 9.35 -2.42 -3.91
N PHE A 15 10.52 -2.51 -3.29
CA PHE A 15 10.63 -2.79 -1.87
C PHE A 15 9.88 -1.73 -1.04
N LYS A 16 9.96 -0.46 -1.43
CA LYS A 16 9.23 0.61 -0.75
C LYS A 16 7.72 0.46 -0.85
N VAL A 17 7.21 0.13 -2.03
CA VAL A 17 5.78 -0.18 -2.25
C VAL A 17 5.35 -1.35 -1.38
N GLU A 18 6.10 -2.46 -1.38
CA GLU A 18 5.79 -3.65 -0.58
C GLU A 18 5.79 -3.36 0.93
N GLU A 19 6.73 -2.54 1.41
CA GLU A 19 6.77 -2.10 2.81
C GLU A 19 5.51 -1.30 3.18
N LEU A 20 5.11 -0.34 2.35
CA LEU A 20 3.91 0.47 2.58
C LEU A 20 2.62 -0.36 2.51
N GLN A 21 2.56 -1.36 1.62
CA GLN A 21 1.43 -2.30 1.56
C GLN A 21 1.32 -3.15 2.83
N LYS A 22 2.45 -3.60 3.40
CA LYS A 22 2.45 -4.31 4.69
C LYS A 22 1.95 -3.41 5.82
N GLN A 23 2.42 -2.16 5.86
CA GLN A 23 1.91 -1.17 6.82
C GLN A 23 0.40 -0.94 6.68
N MET A 24 -0.13 -0.93 5.47
CA MET A 24 -1.58 -0.79 5.22
C MET A 24 -2.35 -2.00 5.75
N ALA A 25 -1.82 -3.20 5.54
CA ALA A 25 -2.42 -4.41 6.11
C ALA A 25 -2.42 -4.41 7.64
N ASP A 26 -1.42 -3.79 8.29
CA ASP A 26 -1.36 -3.63 9.74
C ASP A 26 -2.45 -2.66 10.24
N ILE A 27 -2.65 -1.56 9.52
CA ILE A 27 -3.74 -0.59 9.77
C ILE A 27 -5.10 -1.27 9.63
N ASP A 28 -5.33 -2.04 8.56
CA ASP A 28 -6.61 -2.74 8.35
C ASP A 28 -6.89 -3.77 9.46
N ARG A 29 -5.85 -4.46 9.95
CA ARG A 29 -5.98 -5.33 11.13
C ARG A 29 -6.35 -4.56 12.39
N ALA A 30 -5.78 -3.37 12.60
CA ALA A 30 -6.14 -2.51 13.73
C ALA A 30 -7.59 -2.04 13.64
N ARG A 31 -8.06 -1.62 12.46
CA ARG A 31 -9.47 -1.22 12.21
C ARG A 31 -10.43 -2.36 12.53
N ALA A 32 -10.15 -3.56 12.01
CA ALA A 32 -10.96 -4.74 12.27
C ALA A 32 -11.02 -5.08 13.78
N ALA A 33 -9.88 -4.99 14.48
CA ALA A 33 -9.82 -5.23 15.91
C ALA A 33 -10.63 -4.22 16.73
N ILE A 34 -10.62 -2.93 16.33
CA ILE A 34 -11.43 -1.89 16.99
C ILE A 34 -12.92 -2.13 16.75
N ALA A 35 -13.32 -2.42 15.52
CA ALA A 35 -14.72 -2.71 15.18
C ALA A 35 -15.27 -3.91 15.98
N ASP A 36 -14.50 -4.99 16.06
CA ASP A 36 -14.84 -6.20 16.82
C ASP A 36 -14.90 -5.91 18.35
N GLN A 37 -14.04 -5.03 18.87
CA GLN A 37 -14.15 -4.58 20.27
C GLN A 37 -15.41 -3.75 20.53
N ILE A 38 -15.80 -2.87 19.60
CA ILE A 38 -17.04 -2.09 19.71
C ILE A 38 -18.24 -3.03 19.70
N GLU A 39 -18.30 -3.98 18.77
CA GLU A 39 -19.39 -4.95 18.66
C GLU A 39 -19.52 -5.79 19.94
N ARG A 40 -18.42 -6.35 20.44
CA ARG A 40 -18.42 -7.12 21.70
C ARG A 40 -18.88 -6.28 22.89
N LEU A 41 -18.45 -5.03 22.95
CA LEU A 41 -18.84 -4.13 24.03
C LEU A 41 -20.34 -3.81 23.96
N GLU A 42 -20.89 -3.56 22.78
CA GLU A 42 -22.32 -3.34 22.57
C GLU A 42 -23.15 -4.59 22.89
N ALA A 43 -22.70 -5.78 22.48
CA ALA A 43 -23.35 -7.05 22.77
C ALA A 43 -23.37 -7.39 24.28
N SER A 44 -22.43 -6.86 25.07
CA SER A 44 -22.38 -7.09 26.53
C SER A 44 -23.44 -6.32 27.32
N VAL A 45 -23.93 -5.20 26.79
CA VAL A 45 -24.81 -4.27 27.51
C VAL A 45 -26.17 -4.89 27.90
N PRO A 46 -26.89 -5.58 27.00
CA PRO A 46 -28.21 -6.15 27.36
C PRO A 46 -28.13 -7.20 28.46
N GLY A 47 -27.07 -8.03 28.46
CA GLY A 47 -26.85 -9.05 29.49
C GLY A 47 -26.61 -8.43 30.86
N GLU A 48 -25.74 -7.41 30.92
CA GLU A 48 -25.48 -6.69 32.17
C GLU A 48 -26.72 -5.94 32.65
N GLN A 49 -27.49 -5.34 31.74
CA GLN A 49 -28.74 -4.65 32.08
C GLN A 49 -29.78 -5.62 32.65
N ALA A 50 -29.93 -6.80 32.06
CA ALA A 50 -30.85 -7.83 32.55
C ALA A 50 -30.46 -8.28 33.96
N ALA A 51 -29.18 -8.62 34.18
CA ALA A 51 -28.67 -9.03 35.50
C ALA A 51 -28.86 -7.93 36.55
N ALA A 52 -28.58 -6.67 36.19
CA ALA A 52 -28.78 -5.53 37.09
C ALA A 52 -30.26 -5.31 37.47
N SER A 53 -31.20 -5.69 36.62
CA SER A 53 -32.63 -5.51 36.87
C SER A 53 -33.21 -6.49 37.91
N GLU A 54 -32.46 -7.53 38.28
CA GLU A 54 -32.89 -8.56 39.26
C GLU A 54 -32.86 -8.07 40.71
N SER A 55 -32.18 -6.95 41.01
CA SER A 55 -32.08 -6.39 42.37
C SER A 55 -31.94 -4.87 42.38
N ARG A 56 -32.32 -4.24 43.50
CA ARG A 56 -32.16 -2.79 43.69
C ARG A 56 -30.68 -2.41 43.73
N GLU A 57 -29.87 -3.24 44.38
CA GLU A 57 -28.41 -3.09 44.48
C GLU A 57 -27.77 -3.21 43.10
N GLY A 58 -28.20 -4.18 42.28
CA GLY A 58 -27.75 -4.36 40.89
C GLY A 58 -28.05 -3.14 40.02
N TYR A 59 -29.24 -2.57 40.14
CA TYR A 59 -29.62 -1.36 39.40
C TYR A 59 -28.74 -0.15 39.77
N LEU A 60 -28.39 0.00 41.05
CA LEU A 60 -27.47 1.06 41.49
C LEU A 60 -26.05 0.84 40.95
N ALA A 61 -25.58 -0.42 40.89
CA ALA A 61 -24.28 -0.77 40.35
C ALA A 61 -24.22 -0.56 38.82
N TYR A 62 -25.30 -0.81 38.09
CA TYR A 62 -25.36 -0.67 36.63
C TYR A 62 -25.00 0.74 36.14
N GLY A 63 -25.30 1.78 36.92
CA GLY A 63 -24.96 3.16 36.54
C GLY A 63 -23.45 3.39 36.37
N SER A 64 -22.60 2.73 37.17
CA SER A 64 -21.14 2.83 37.02
C SER A 64 -20.65 2.03 35.82
N TYR A 65 -21.20 0.83 35.61
CA TYR A 65 -20.94 0.00 34.43
C TYR A 65 -21.28 0.75 33.14
N ALA A 66 -22.50 1.28 33.02
CA ALA A 66 -22.97 1.98 31.83
C ALA A 66 -22.07 3.19 31.49
N ARG A 67 -21.68 3.98 32.50
CA ARG A 67 -20.70 5.06 32.30
C ARG A 67 -19.36 4.55 31.78
N SER A 68 -18.87 3.43 32.32
CA SER A 68 -17.61 2.84 31.86
C SER A 68 -17.70 2.36 30.41
N VAL A 69 -18.84 1.79 29.99
CA VAL A 69 -19.09 1.36 28.62
C VAL A 69 -19.11 2.55 27.67
N ILE A 70 -19.83 3.62 28.03
CA ILE A 70 -19.90 4.85 27.24
C ILE A 70 -18.49 5.41 27.02
N GLN A 71 -17.70 5.56 28.09
CA GLN A 71 -16.33 6.07 27.99
C GLN A 71 -15.45 5.18 27.11
N ARG A 72 -15.55 3.85 27.24
CA ARG A 72 -14.79 2.91 26.40
C ARG A 72 -15.18 3.03 24.93
N LYS A 73 -16.47 3.17 24.61
CA LYS A 73 -16.95 3.38 23.23
C LYS A 73 -16.43 4.70 22.65
N GLU A 74 -16.43 5.77 23.44
CA GLU A 74 -15.89 7.07 23.01
C GLU A 74 -14.39 6.96 22.70
N ASN A 75 -13.63 6.28 23.55
CA ASN A 75 -12.21 6.04 23.33
C ASN A 75 -11.96 5.19 22.07
N LEU A 76 -12.70 4.10 21.88
CA LEU A 76 -12.58 3.24 20.69
C LEU A 76 -12.90 4.01 19.41
N ARG A 77 -13.94 4.85 19.41
CA ARG A 77 -14.28 5.72 18.27
C ARG A 77 -13.21 6.79 18.01
N ALA A 78 -12.54 7.28 19.04
CA ALA A 78 -11.41 8.18 18.87
C ALA A 78 -10.23 7.47 18.21
N SER A 79 -9.87 6.28 18.72
CA SER A 79 -8.83 5.44 18.11
C SER A 79 -9.17 5.03 16.67
N GLU A 80 -10.44 4.75 16.36
CA GLU A 80 -10.88 4.48 14.99
C GLU A 80 -10.58 5.65 14.06
N ARG A 81 -10.95 6.89 14.45
CA ARG A 81 -10.66 8.10 13.66
C ARG A 81 -9.15 8.34 13.46
N GLU A 82 -8.36 8.10 14.49
CA GLU A 82 -6.90 8.19 14.41
C GLU A 82 -6.33 7.18 13.40
N VAL A 83 -6.81 5.94 13.44
CA VAL A 83 -6.38 4.89 12.51
C VAL A 83 -6.83 5.17 11.08
N GLU A 84 -8.04 5.71 10.87
CA GLU A 84 -8.48 6.18 9.54
C GLU A 84 -7.57 7.28 9.00
N THR A 85 -7.17 8.24 9.85
CA THR A 85 -6.26 9.32 9.44
C THR A 85 -4.90 8.76 9.02
N GLN A 86 -4.36 7.80 9.78
CA GLN A 86 -3.14 7.09 9.42
C GLN A 86 -3.29 6.30 8.11
N ALA A 87 -4.46 5.72 7.86
CA ALA A 87 -4.75 4.99 6.64
C ALA A 87 -4.72 5.91 5.42
N ASP A 88 -5.31 7.10 5.53
CA ASP A 88 -5.33 8.10 4.46
C ASP A 88 -3.91 8.60 4.15
N ASP A 89 -3.15 8.99 5.16
CA ASP A 89 -1.74 9.40 5.01
C ASP A 89 -0.89 8.29 4.36
N LEU A 90 -1.10 7.03 4.77
CA LEU A 90 -0.37 5.91 4.21
C LEU A 90 -0.77 5.63 2.75
N ARG A 91 -2.04 5.86 2.39
CA ARG A 91 -2.54 5.70 1.02
C ARG A 91 -1.90 6.71 0.08
N GLU A 92 -1.76 7.97 0.50
CA GLU A 92 -1.05 9.00 -0.28
C GLU A 92 0.43 8.65 -0.50
N ARG A 93 1.10 8.15 0.56
CA ARG A 93 2.49 7.68 0.48
C ARG A 93 2.63 6.48 -0.46
N LEU A 94 1.67 5.56 -0.42
CA LEU A 94 1.63 4.39 -1.29
C LEU A 94 1.44 4.80 -2.76
N GLU A 95 0.52 5.73 -3.04
CA GLU A 95 0.31 6.28 -4.38
C GLU A 95 1.59 6.93 -4.92
N THR A 96 2.26 7.75 -4.09
CA THR A 96 3.53 8.38 -4.44
C THR A 96 4.60 7.34 -4.78
N ALA A 97 4.75 6.30 -3.93
CA ALA A 97 5.73 5.23 -4.15
C ALA A 97 5.45 4.43 -5.42
N PHE A 98 4.17 4.16 -5.73
CA PHE A 98 3.78 3.54 -7.00
C PHE A 98 4.11 4.43 -8.21
N GLY A 99 3.89 5.74 -8.10
CA GLY A 99 4.28 6.70 -9.13
C GLY A 99 5.79 6.67 -9.42
N GLU A 100 6.61 6.63 -8.37
CA GLU A 100 8.07 6.51 -8.50
C GLU A 100 8.49 5.19 -9.13
N LEU A 101 7.90 4.06 -8.70
CA LEU A 101 8.18 2.75 -9.28
C LEU A 101 7.90 2.76 -10.79
N LYS A 102 6.71 3.21 -11.20
CA LYS A 102 6.32 3.29 -12.63
C LYS A 102 7.25 4.20 -13.42
N LYS A 103 7.69 5.32 -12.83
CA LYS A 103 8.66 6.22 -13.45
C LYS A 103 9.97 5.50 -13.75
N TYR A 104 10.52 4.74 -12.79
CA TYR A 104 11.76 4.00 -13.01
C TYR A 104 11.60 2.87 -14.02
N GLU A 105 10.48 2.15 -13.99
CA GLU A 105 10.15 1.11 -14.97
C GLU A 105 10.11 1.69 -16.39
N LEU A 106 9.42 2.81 -16.60
CA LEU A 106 9.37 3.50 -17.90
C LEU A 106 10.73 4.02 -18.36
N LEU A 107 11.56 4.52 -17.45
CA LEU A 107 12.91 4.97 -17.78
C LEU A 107 13.79 3.80 -18.24
N GLU A 108 13.64 2.63 -17.63
CA GLU A 108 14.35 1.42 -18.02
C GLU A 108 13.86 0.86 -19.35
N GLU A 109 12.55 0.81 -19.57
CA GLU A 109 11.97 0.40 -20.85
C GLU A 109 12.49 1.26 -22.00
N ARG A 110 12.45 2.60 -21.84
CA ARG A 110 13.00 3.54 -22.83
C ARG A 110 14.51 3.36 -23.03
N ARG A 111 15.25 2.95 -21.99
CA ARG A 111 16.69 2.68 -22.10
C ARG A 111 16.94 1.41 -22.92
N VAL A 112 16.20 0.34 -22.66
CA VAL A 112 16.28 -0.92 -23.40
C VAL A 112 15.94 -0.70 -24.86
N ALA A 113 14.82 -0.04 -25.16
CA ALA A 113 14.41 0.27 -26.53
C ALA A 113 15.48 1.01 -27.33
N ARG A 114 16.13 2.04 -26.73
CA ARG A 114 17.23 2.76 -27.39
C ARG A 114 18.45 1.89 -27.67
N ILE A 115 18.75 0.93 -26.80
CA ILE A 115 19.87 0.01 -27.02
C ILE A 115 19.54 -0.95 -28.16
N GLU A 116 18.32 -1.48 -28.19
CA GLU A 116 17.86 -2.34 -29.28
C GLU A 116 17.83 -1.61 -30.62
N ASP A 117 17.38 -0.35 -30.65
CA ASP A 117 17.39 0.48 -31.85
C ASP A 117 18.83 0.74 -32.34
N ALA A 118 19.76 1.01 -31.42
CA ALA A 118 21.17 1.21 -31.75
C ALA A 118 21.83 -0.06 -32.29
N VAL A 119 21.53 -1.23 -31.70
CA VAL A 119 22.01 -2.54 -32.19
C VAL A 119 21.44 -2.82 -33.58
N ARG A 120 20.13 -2.66 -33.78
CA ARG A 120 19.47 -2.85 -35.09
C ARG A 120 20.05 -1.91 -36.16
N ALA A 121 20.31 -0.66 -35.82
CA ALA A 121 20.93 0.29 -36.74
C ALA A 121 22.37 -0.10 -37.12
N ALA A 122 23.15 -0.61 -36.16
CA ALA A 122 24.51 -1.09 -36.42
C ALA A 122 24.51 -2.34 -37.31
N GLU A 123 23.65 -3.31 -37.03
CA GLU A 123 23.48 -4.52 -37.85
C GLU A 123 23.06 -4.18 -39.28
N GLN A 124 22.11 -3.24 -39.46
CA GLN A 124 21.67 -2.80 -40.78
C GLN A 124 22.82 -2.13 -41.57
N ALA A 125 23.60 -1.28 -40.92
CA ALA A 125 24.74 -0.62 -41.56
C ALA A 125 25.82 -1.62 -42.02
N GLU A 126 26.07 -2.67 -41.23
CA GLU A 126 26.98 -3.76 -41.61
C GLU A 126 26.47 -4.53 -42.84
N MET A 127 25.18 -4.89 -42.85
CA MET A 127 24.55 -5.58 -43.98
C MET A 127 24.58 -4.75 -45.27
N ASP A 128 24.33 -3.44 -45.17
CA ASP A 128 24.40 -2.52 -46.30
C ASP A 128 25.83 -2.39 -46.84
N GLU A 129 26.83 -2.39 -45.95
CA GLU A 129 28.23 -2.38 -46.35
C GLU A 129 28.62 -3.67 -47.10
N ILE A 130 28.23 -4.84 -46.58
CA ILE A 130 28.47 -6.15 -47.22
C ILE A 130 27.81 -6.18 -48.61
N ALA A 131 26.55 -5.79 -48.71
CA ALA A 131 25.84 -5.72 -49.99
C ALA A 131 26.51 -4.74 -50.97
N GLY A 132 27.01 -3.61 -50.48
CA GLY A 132 27.80 -2.66 -51.25
C GLY A 132 29.11 -3.25 -51.78
N ARG A 133 29.86 -3.99 -50.94
CA ARG A 133 31.09 -4.69 -51.34
C ARG A 133 30.82 -5.76 -52.39
N MET A 134 29.77 -6.58 -52.21
CA MET A 134 29.39 -7.63 -53.16
C MET A 134 29.03 -7.07 -54.54
N ARG A 135 28.25 -5.97 -54.58
CA ARG A 135 27.92 -5.29 -55.85
C ARG A 135 29.16 -4.78 -56.58
N ARG A 136 30.15 -4.22 -55.87
CA ARG A 136 31.40 -3.74 -56.47
C ARG A 136 32.28 -4.87 -57.01
N ALA A 137 32.23 -6.06 -56.41
CA ALA A 137 33.03 -7.21 -56.84
C ALA A 137 32.42 -7.97 -58.04
N ALA A 138 31.14 -7.72 -58.36
CA ALA A 138 30.42 -8.35 -59.46
C ALA A 138 30.50 -7.56 -60.79
N HIS A 139 31.16 -6.40 -60.79
CA HIS A 139 31.46 -5.56 -61.95
C HIS A 139 32.96 -5.59 -62.25
#